data_AF-A0A482VZJ7-F1
#
_entry.id   AF-A0A482VZJ7-F1
#
_cell.length_a   1.000
_cell.length_b   1.000
_cell.length_c   1.000
_cell.angle_alpha   90.00
_cell.angle_beta   90.00
_cell.angle_gamma   90.00
#
_symmetry.space_group_name_H-M   'P 1'
#
loop_
_entity.id
_entity.type
_entity.pdbx_description
1 polymer ?
#
loop_
_entity_poly.entity_id
_entity_poly.type
_entity_poly.pdbx_seq_one_letter_code
_entity_poly.pdbx_strand_id
1 'polypeptide(L)'
;MSSSLIRAQIPGTALECYSCDPACEASKAQKKECGKTIGSSHEAVCTTEFPAGKDMPKEAIRKCAIVVKGQKPPCNADYECKSCNSDLCNAAPSVGGSAAMLGVVAAFFMVKLFY
;
A
#
# COMPACT_ATOMS: atom_id res chain seq x y z
N MET A 1 5.00 -35.75 -12.16
CA MET A 1 5.51 -34.53 -12.82
C MET A 1 4.99 -33.33 -12.05
N SER A 2 5.88 -32.69 -11.30
CA SER A 2 5.58 -31.60 -10.36
C SER A 2 5.39 -30.30 -11.14
N SER A 3 4.17 -29.75 -11.18
CA SER A 3 3.90 -28.45 -11.79
C SER A 3 4.11 -27.35 -10.77
N SER A 4 5.37 -26.92 -10.62
CA SER A 4 5.70 -25.69 -9.92
C SER A 4 5.15 -24.52 -10.74
N LEU A 5 4.01 -23.98 -10.33
CA LEU A 5 3.45 -22.74 -10.83
C LEU A 5 4.33 -21.59 -10.30
N ILE A 6 5.48 -21.41 -10.93
CA ILE A 6 6.33 -20.23 -10.74
C ILE A 6 5.52 -19.07 -11.32
N ARG A 7 4.89 -18.29 -10.44
CA ARG A 7 4.30 -16.99 -10.79
C ARG A 7 5.45 -16.10 -11.24
N ALA A 8 5.76 -16.14 -12.53
CA ALA A 8 6.73 -15.28 -13.17
C ALA A 8 6.29 -13.84 -12.94
N GLN A 9 7.12 -13.09 -12.23
CA GLN A 9 6.98 -11.66 -12.04
C GLN A 9 7.31 -11.00 -13.39
N ILE A 10 6.27 -10.71 -14.18
CA ILE A 10 6.43 -10.12 -15.51
C ILE A 10 6.92 -8.67 -15.33
N PRO A 11 8.10 -8.29 -15.85
CA PRO A 11 8.53 -6.90 -15.84
C PRO A 11 7.68 -6.13 -16.86
N GLY A 12 6.68 -5.36 -16.40
CA GLY A 12 6.03 -4.39 -17.30
C GLY A 12 4.59 -4.00 -17.06
N THR A 13 3.87 -4.58 -16.09
CA THR A 13 2.53 -4.09 -15.74
C THR A 13 2.65 -2.88 -14.84
N ALA A 14 2.11 -1.73 -15.28
CA ALA A 14 2.01 -0.54 -14.47
C ALA A 14 1.07 -0.83 -13.29
N LEU A 15 1.40 -0.34 -12.09
CA LEU A 15 0.59 -0.54 -10.89
C LEU A 15 -0.79 0.09 -11.10
N GLU A 16 -1.88 -0.63 -10.92
CA GLU A 16 -3.23 -0.05 -11.01
C GLU A 16 -3.70 0.43 -9.63
N CYS A 17 -4.26 1.63 -9.52
CA CYS A 17 -4.83 2.16 -8.28
C CYS A 17 -6.20 2.77 -8.53
N TYR A 18 -7.02 2.83 -7.48
CA TYR A 18 -8.19 3.69 -7.48
C TYR A 18 -7.78 5.16 -7.45
N SER A 19 -8.52 6.01 -8.16
CA SER A 19 -8.28 7.43 -8.30
C SER A 19 -9.59 8.21 -8.19
N CYS A 20 -9.61 9.18 -7.27
CA CYS A 20 -10.60 10.23 -7.23
C CYS A 20 -10.08 11.45 -6.47
N ASP A 21 -10.35 12.61 -7.06
CA ASP A 21 -10.13 13.94 -6.52
C ASP A 21 -11.25 14.83 -7.12
N PRO A 22 -12.17 15.38 -6.31
CA PRO A 22 -12.22 15.40 -4.84
C PRO A 22 -12.52 14.01 -4.21
N ALA A 23 -12.53 13.97 -2.87
CA ALA A 23 -12.76 12.74 -2.09
C ALA A 23 -14.04 12.00 -2.53
N CYS A 24 -13.97 10.66 -2.63
CA CYS A 24 -15.08 9.84 -3.09
C CYS A 24 -15.18 8.51 -2.32
N GLU A 25 -16.31 7.83 -2.45
CA GLU A 25 -16.44 6.42 -2.05
C GLU A 25 -15.64 5.52 -2.99
N ALA A 26 -15.08 4.41 -2.47
CA ALA A 26 -14.26 3.51 -3.29
C ALA A 26 -15.01 2.94 -4.50
N SER A 27 -16.31 2.67 -4.36
CA SER A 27 -17.18 2.20 -5.45
C SER A 27 -17.34 3.21 -6.60
N LYS A 28 -17.08 4.49 -6.34
CA LYS A 28 -17.13 5.58 -7.32
C LYS A 28 -15.75 5.96 -7.86
N ALA A 29 -14.69 5.40 -7.30
CA ALA A 29 -13.32 5.70 -7.70
C ALA A 29 -13.01 5.06 -9.06
N GLN A 30 -12.35 5.80 -9.94
CA GLN A 30 -11.90 5.27 -11.23
C GLN A 30 -10.63 4.45 -11.04
N LYS A 31 -10.43 3.43 -11.85
CA LYS A 31 -9.15 2.71 -11.90
C LYS A 31 -8.20 3.47 -12.81
N LYS A 32 -6.95 3.68 -12.37
CA LYS A 32 -5.90 4.32 -13.15
C LYS A 32 -4.59 3.57 -12.99
N GLU A 33 -3.89 3.40 -14.09
CA GLU A 33 -2.51 2.93 -14.07
C GLU A 33 -1.58 4.04 -13.55
N CYS A 34 -0.86 3.76 -12.47
CA CYS A 34 0.26 4.54 -12.00
C CYS A 34 1.45 4.19 -12.90
N GLY A 35 1.93 5.18 -13.65
CA GLY A 35 2.93 5.03 -14.71
C GLY A 35 4.13 4.14 -14.34
N LYS A 36 4.79 3.61 -15.38
CA LYS A 36 5.95 2.72 -15.23
C LYS A 36 7.06 3.41 -14.43
N THR A 37 7.70 2.64 -13.57
CA THR A 37 8.79 3.04 -12.66
C THR A 37 9.78 4.00 -13.33
N ILE A 38 9.90 5.24 -12.83
CA ILE A 38 10.82 6.26 -13.35
C ILE A 38 12.23 5.97 -12.80
N GLY A 39 12.87 4.94 -13.34
CA GLY A 39 14.21 4.50 -12.96
C GLY A 39 14.27 3.58 -11.74
N SER A 40 15.44 3.00 -11.49
CA SER A 40 15.66 1.93 -10.49
C SER A 40 15.39 2.33 -9.04
N SER A 41 15.40 3.63 -8.75
CA SER A 41 15.32 4.20 -7.40
C SER A 41 13.92 4.67 -7.00
N HIS A 42 12.96 4.64 -7.92
CA HIS A 42 11.58 5.03 -7.63
C HIS A 42 10.65 3.82 -7.63
N GLU A 43 9.50 3.96 -7.01
CA GLU A 43 8.39 3.00 -7.08
C GLU A 43 7.06 3.74 -7.17
N ALA A 44 6.10 3.14 -7.88
CA ALA A 44 4.73 3.59 -7.89
C ALA A 44 4.01 3.04 -6.65
N VAL A 45 3.21 3.88 -6.00
CA VAL A 45 2.40 3.51 -4.84
C VAL A 45 0.99 4.06 -4.99
N CYS A 46 0.01 3.32 -4.52
CA CYS A 46 -1.34 3.83 -4.29
C CYS A 46 -1.36 4.60 -2.97
N THR A 47 -2.07 5.72 -2.94
CA THR A 47 -2.28 6.51 -1.73
C THR A 47 -3.76 6.75 -1.48
N THR A 48 -4.09 6.91 -0.21
CA THR A 48 -5.41 7.26 0.29
C THR A 48 -5.25 8.36 1.33
N GLU A 49 -5.96 9.48 1.17
CA GLU A 49 -5.94 10.59 2.12
C GLU A 49 -7.33 10.78 2.72
N PHE A 50 -7.40 10.65 4.04
CA PHE A 50 -8.62 10.79 4.82
C PHE A 50 -8.58 12.14 5.55
N PRO A 51 -9.62 12.98 5.50
CA PRO A 51 -9.63 14.21 6.26
C PRO A 51 -9.54 13.90 7.77
N ALA A 52 -8.59 14.54 8.45
CA ALA A 52 -8.35 14.33 9.88
C ALA A 52 -9.55 14.76 10.73
N GLY A 53 -9.75 14.10 11.87
CA GLY A 53 -10.82 14.44 12.83
C GLY A 53 -12.23 13.99 12.44
N LYS A 54 -12.39 13.19 11.37
CA LYS A 54 -13.65 12.51 11.07
C LYS A 54 -13.55 11.03 11.44
N ASP A 55 -14.42 10.56 12.32
CA ASP A 55 -14.60 9.13 12.58
C ASP A 55 -15.17 8.45 11.32
N MET A 56 -14.36 7.61 10.68
CA MET A 56 -14.71 6.79 9.51
C MET A 56 -15.15 7.56 8.25
N PRO A 57 -14.22 8.25 7.57
CA PRO A 57 -14.51 8.88 6.30
C PRO A 57 -14.84 7.80 5.24
N LYS A 58 -16.13 7.70 4.89
CA LYS A 58 -16.61 6.91 3.74
C LYS A 58 -15.99 7.39 2.43
N GLU A 59 -15.61 8.67 2.41
CA GLU A 59 -15.00 9.35 1.28
C GLU A 59 -13.52 9.62 1.56
N ALA A 60 -12.67 9.30 0.60
CA ALA A 60 -11.23 9.56 0.69
C ALA A 60 -10.71 10.03 -0.67
N ILE A 61 -9.68 10.86 -0.66
CA ILE A 61 -8.92 11.17 -1.87
C ILE A 61 -8.05 9.96 -2.16
N ARG A 62 -8.08 9.47 -3.40
CA ARG A 62 -7.30 8.32 -3.83
C ARG A 62 -6.47 8.72 -5.03
N LYS A 63 -5.18 8.42 -4.99
CA LYS A 63 -4.26 8.82 -6.07
C LYS A 63 -3.05 7.91 -6.17
N CYS A 64 -2.47 7.89 -7.36
CA CYS A 64 -1.15 7.36 -7.62
C CYS A 64 -0.08 8.34 -7.17
N ALA A 65 1.01 7.83 -6.59
CA ALA A 65 2.21 8.61 -6.33
C ALA A 65 3.44 7.83 -6.81
N ILE A 66 4.45 8.54 -7.31
CA ILE A 66 5.79 7.99 -7.54
C ILE A 66 6.68 8.48 -6.40
N VAL A 67 7.27 7.56 -5.65
CA VAL A 67 8.12 7.87 -4.50
C VAL A 67 9.50 7.26 -4.68
N VAL A 68 10.49 7.79 -3.98
CA VAL A 68 11.78 7.11 -3.83
C VAL A 68 11.56 5.83 -3.04
N LYS A 69 12.18 4.72 -3.46
CA LYS A 69 12.03 3.42 -2.80
C LYS A 69 12.31 3.51 -1.31
N GLY A 70 11.39 2.97 -0.51
CA GLY A 70 11.49 3.01 0.95
C GLY A 70 11.14 4.36 1.59
N GLN A 71 10.80 5.39 0.82
CA GLN A 71 10.25 6.64 1.35
C GLN A 71 8.73 6.62 1.34
N LYS A 72 8.13 7.32 2.31
CA LYS A 72 6.69 7.53 2.36
C LYS A 72 6.29 8.67 1.43
N PRO A 73 5.14 8.59 0.75
CA PRO A 73 4.61 9.72 -0.01
C PRO A 73 4.31 10.91 0.91
N PRO A 74 4.41 12.15 0.39
CA PRO A 74 4.06 13.34 1.16
C PRO A 74 2.60 13.27 1.60
N CYS A 75 2.34 13.66 2.85
CA CYS A 75 1.01 13.69 3.46
C CYS A 75 0.78 15.07 4.09
N ASN A 76 -0.36 15.69 3.81
CA ASN A 76 -0.73 16.94 4.45
C ASN A 76 -1.17 16.67 5.91
N ALA A 77 -0.81 17.55 6.84
CA ALA A 77 -1.11 17.43 8.27
C ALA A 77 -2.62 17.44 8.58
N ASP A 78 -3.44 18.04 7.71
CA ASP A 78 -4.91 18.01 7.82
C ASP A 78 -5.53 16.65 7.41
N TYR A 79 -4.71 15.67 7.02
CA TYR A 79 -5.14 14.38 6.53
C TYR A 79 -4.39 13.21 7.19
N GLU A 80 -5.09 12.10 7.38
CA GLU A 80 -4.48 10.79 7.62
C GLU A 80 -4.21 10.11 6.28
N CYS A 81 -2.94 9.90 5.92
CA CYS A 81 -2.56 9.24 4.68
C CYS A 81 -2.15 7.78 4.87
N LYS A 82 -2.60 6.91 3.97
CA LYS A 82 -2.18 5.50 3.87
C LYS A 82 -1.61 5.25 2.47
N SER A 83 -0.63 4.36 2.38
CA SER A 83 0.00 3.98 1.11
C SER A 83 0.21 2.47 1.02
N CYS A 84 0.12 1.93 -0.19
CA CYS A 84 0.32 0.52 -0.49
C CYS A 84 0.82 0.33 -1.94
N ASN A 85 1.40 -0.82 -2.26
CA ASN A 85 2.14 -1.06 -3.51
C ASN A 85 1.65 -2.31 -4.29
N SER A 86 0.37 -2.65 -4.16
CA SER A 86 -0.29 -3.72 -4.92
C SER A 86 -1.51 -3.19 -5.67
N ASP A 87 -1.91 -3.89 -6.73
CA ASP A 87 -3.02 -3.43 -7.56
C ASP A 87 -4.30 -3.20 -6.76
N LEU A 88 -4.91 -2.04 -6.95
CA LEU A 88 -6.19 -1.62 -6.38
C LEU A 88 -6.23 -1.67 -4.84
N CYS A 89 -5.07 -1.65 -4.17
CA CYS A 89 -4.97 -1.79 -2.72
C CYS A 89 -5.55 -0.61 -1.92
N ASN A 90 -5.79 0.54 -2.57
CA ASN A 90 -6.37 1.73 -1.96
C ASN A 90 -7.93 1.75 -2.00
N ALA A 91 -8.57 0.59 -2.11
CA ALA A 91 -10.03 0.40 -2.16
C ALA A 91 -10.81 0.80 -0.88
N ALA A 92 -10.16 1.40 0.13
CA ALA A 92 -10.65 1.64 1.49
C ALA A 92 -10.54 0.43 2.44
N PRO A 93 -10.51 0.65 3.77
CA PRO A 93 -10.38 -0.42 4.73
C PRO A 93 -11.69 -1.19 4.78
N SER A 94 -11.64 -2.48 4.48
CA SER A 94 -12.57 -3.43 5.06
C SER A 94 -12.54 -3.21 6.57
N VAL A 95 -13.70 -2.91 7.14
CA VAL A 95 -13.95 -2.94 8.58
C VAL A 95 -13.15 -4.09 9.24
N GLY A 96 -12.23 -3.77 10.17
CA GLY A 96 -11.58 -4.78 11.02
C GLY A 96 -10.20 -5.33 10.63
N GLY A 97 -9.35 -4.58 9.93
CA GLY A 97 -7.95 -4.97 9.69
C GLY A 97 -6.95 -4.35 10.67
N SER A 98 -6.93 -4.81 11.92
CA SER A 98 -5.87 -4.47 12.87
C SER A 98 -4.48 -4.87 12.33
N ALA A 99 -3.52 -3.96 12.49
CA ALA A 99 -2.06 -4.14 12.57
C ALA A 99 -1.45 -5.45 12.03
N ALA A 100 -0.64 -5.35 10.97
CA ALA A 100 0.45 -6.28 10.72
C ALA A 100 1.61 -5.59 9.99
N MET A 101 2.14 -4.54 10.60
CA MET A 101 3.51 -4.09 10.38
C MET A 101 4.19 -4.08 11.75
N LEU A 102 5.43 -4.57 11.79
CA LEU A 102 6.40 -4.62 12.90
C LEU A 102 6.51 -5.96 13.64
N GLY A 103 7.66 -6.61 13.46
CA GLY A 103 8.32 -7.32 14.56
C GLY A 103 8.73 -8.77 14.32
N VAL A 104 9.63 -9.05 13.37
CA VAL A 104 10.48 -10.25 13.50
C VAL A 104 11.43 -10.01 14.66
N VAL A 105 11.07 -10.46 15.86
CA VAL A 105 12.04 -10.69 16.94
C VAL A 105 12.20 -12.19 17.07
N ALA A 106 13.07 -12.75 16.24
CA ALA A 106 13.61 -14.09 16.46
C ALA A 106 14.48 -14.00 17.72
N ALA A 107 13.93 -14.38 18.88
CA ALA A 107 14.71 -14.59 20.08
C ALA A 107 15.60 -15.81 19.87
N PHE A 108 16.87 -15.57 19.54
CA PHE A 108 17.92 -16.56 19.52
C PHE A 108 18.20 -17.05 20.95
N PHE A 109 18.13 -18.37 21.12
CA PHE A 109 18.99 -19.20 21.99
C PHE A 109 19.24 -18.77 23.44
N MET A 110 18.59 -19.50 24.37
CA MET A 110 19.35 -20.07 25.48
C MET A 110 18.90 -21.51 25.73
N VAL A 111 19.57 -22.43 25.04
CA VAL A 111 19.65 -23.83 25.46
C VAL A 111 20.49 -23.84 26.73
N LYS A 112 19.86 -23.97 27.90
CA LYS A 112 20.58 -24.24 29.14
C LYS A 112 20.88 -25.74 29.19
N LEU A 113 21.97 -26.12 28.54
CA LEU A 113 22.67 -27.37 28.71
C LEU A 113 23.65 -27.21 29.89
N PHE A 114 23.83 -28.28 30.69
CA PHE A 114 24.76 -28.44 31.82
C PHE A 114 24.33 -27.69 33.10
N TYR A 115 24.19 -28.31 34.27
CA TYR A 115 24.90 -29.44 34.89
C TYR A 115 23.99 -30.03 36.00
#